data_AF-A0A2P5AWS5-F1
#
_entry.id   AF-A0A2P5AWS5-F1
#
_cell.length_a   1.000
_cell.length_b   1.000
_cell.length_c   1.000
_cell.angle_alpha   90.00
_cell.angle_beta   90.00
_cell.angle_gamma   90.00
#
_symmetry.space_group_name_H-M   'P 1'
#
loop_
_entity.id
_entity.type
_entity.pdbx_description
1 polymer ?
#
loop_
_entity_poly.entity_id
_entity_poly.type
_entity_poly.pdbx_seq_one_letter_code
_entity_poly.pdbx_strand_id
1 'polypeptide(L)'
;MATTGVDHGAADQTTFKAEYNRLSELKAFDESKAGVKGLVDAGITEIPRFFHYPPDSSEPIFSSVSGDTQLSIPVIDLKGVLDGDRDHRQEIVEKVREATETWGFFQVVNHGIPDSVLEEIKDGVRRFYEQDVEIKKAFYTRDTSKPMVHNSNFDLYNAPSANWRDTFFCPMFPNPPKPEDLPAVCRCLYLYIVYNLDPV
;
A
#
# COMPACT_ATOMS: atom_id res chain seq x y z
N MET A 1 -77.24 4.07 11.37
CA MET A 1 -76.51 3.50 10.22
C MET A 1 -75.36 4.42 9.92
N ALA A 2 -74.13 3.96 10.19
CA ALA A 2 -72.89 4.69 9.98
C ALA A 2 -72.21 4.18 8.70
N THR A 3 -71.70 5.09 7.88
CA THR A 3 -70.74 4.82 6.79
C THR A 3 -69.84 6.06 6.67
N THR A 4 -68.72 6.13 7.41
CA THR A 4 -67.35 5.71 7.04
C THR A 4 -66.80 6.44 5.80
N GLY A 5 -65.85 7.35 6.07
CA GLY A 5 -65.02 8.02 5.08
C GLY A 5 -63.94 7.11 4.51
N VAL A 6 -63.42 7.50 3.35
CA VAL A 6 -62.27 6.89 2.70
C VAL A 6 -61.16 7.93 2.68
N ASP A 7 -60.24 7.77 3.63
CA ASP A 7 -58.98 8.49 3.72
C ASP A 7 -58.02 7.90 2.68
N HIS A 8 -57.50 8.74 1.79
CA HIS A 8 -56.54 8.32 0.76
C HIS A 8 -55.15 8.28 1.38
N GLY A 9 -54.79 7.12 1.95
CA GLY A 9 -53.45 6.85 2.44
C GLY A 9 -52.41 6.95 1.31
N ALA A 10 -51.51 7.92 1.45
CA ALA A 10 -50.30 8.03 0.64
C ALA A 10 -49.41 6.80 0.88
N ALA A 11 -49.04 6.10 -0.20
CA ALA A 11 -48.11 4.98 -0.15
C ALA A 11 -46.70 5.50 0.15
N ASP A 12 -46.21 5.21 1.35
CA ASP A 12 -44.81 5.35 1.74
C ASP A 12 -43.98 4.33 0.94
N GLN A 13 -43.25 4.80 -0.06
CA GLN A 13 -42.23 4.00 -0.74
C GLN A 13 -40.98 3.98 0.13
N THR A 14 -41.01 3.14 1.17
CA THR A 14 -39.82 2.81 1.94
C THR A 14 -38.88 2.00 1.02
N THR A 15 -37.86 2.66 0.50
CA THR A 15 -36.80 2.02 -0.29
C THR A 15 -36.09 1.02 0.62
N PHE A 16 -36.31 -0.28 0.42
CA PHE A 16 -35.60 -1.34 1.14
C PHE A 16 -34.11 -1.28 0.77
N LYS A 17 -33.31 -0.60 1.60
CA LYS A 17 -31.85 -0.64 1.49
C LYS A 17 -31.42 -2.06 1.86
N ALA A 18 -30.89 -2.80 0.89
CA ALA A 18 -30.38 -4.15 1.12
C ALA A 18 -29.43 -4.16 2.33
N GLU A 19 -29.63 -5.12 3.22
CA GLU A 19 -28.82 -5.28 4.43
C GLU A 19 -27.34 -5.41 4.04
N TYR A 20 -26.48 -4.64 4.70
CA TYR A 20 -25.06 -4.64 4.41
C TYR A 20 -24.41 -5.94 4.89
N ASN A 21 -23.92 -6.75 3.95
CA ASN A 21 -23.14 -7.93 4.26
C ASN A 21 -21.68 -7.72 3.86
N ARG A 22 -20.88 -7.20 4.79
CA ARG A 22 -19.44 -6.94 4.60
C ARG A 22 -18.68 -8.16 4.08
N LEU A 23 -18.94 -9.35 4.62
CA LEU A 23 -18.23 -10.56 4.22
C LEU A 23 -18.48 -10.92 2.76
N SER A 24 -19.71 -10.74 2.28
CA SER A 24 -20.05 -10.99 0.87
C SER A 24 -19.36 -10.00 -0.07
N GLU A 25 -19.33 -8.71 0.29
CA GLU A 25 -18.64 -7.68 -0.51
C GLU A 25 -17.13 -7.93 -0.55
N LEU A 26 -16.52 -8.29 0.58
CA LEU A 26 -15.10 -8.66 0.64
C LEU A 26 -14.76 -9.86 -0.23
N LYS A 27 -15.58 -10.91 -0.19
CA LYS A 27 -15.38 -12.11 -1.03
C LYS A 27 -15.49 -11.77 -2.51
N ALA A 28 -16.52 -11.01 -2.91
CA ALA A 28 -16.67 -10.58 -4.30
C ALA A 28 -15.48 -9.73 -4.78
N PHE A 29 -14.99 -8.82 -3.92
CA PHE A 29 -13.80 -8.03 -4.20
C PHE A 29 -12.55 -8.90 -4.36
N ASP A 30 -12.31 -9.84 -3.44
CA ASP A 30 -11.14 -10.72 -3.47
C ASP A 30 -11.17 -11.71 -4.65
N GLU A 31 -12.33 -12.29 -4.94
CA GLU A 31 -12.56 -13.20 -6.06
C GLU A 31 -12.42 -12.50 -7.42
N SER A 32 -12.69 -11.19 -7.49
CA SER A 32 -12.43 -10.41 -8.70
C SER A 32 -10.95 -10.39 -9.07
N LYS A 33 -10.06 -10.50 -8.07
CA LYS A 33 -8.60 -10.40 -8.19
C LYS A 33 -8.11 -9.15 -8.92
N ALA A 34 -8.97 -8.14 -9.06
CA ALA A 34 -8.71 -6.92 -9.79
C ALA A 34 -8.13 -5.82 -8.90
N GLY A 35 -8.36 -5.95 -7.58
CA GLY A 35 -7.89 -5.02 -6.58
C GLY A 35 -8.49 -3.63 -6.68
N VAL A 36 -7.89 -2.69 -5.97
CA VAL A 36 -8.30 -1.28 -5.93
C VAL A 36 -8.11 -0.61 -7.28
N LYS A 37 -7.01 -0.89 -8.00
CA LYS A 37 -6.80 -0.41 -9.38
C LYS A 37 -7.95 -0.85 -10.29
N GLY A 38 -8.43 -2.09 -10.18
CA GLY A 38 -9.59 -2.57 -10.93
C GLY A 38 -10.88 -1.80 -10.63
N LEU A 39 -11.10 -1.39 -9.37
CA LEU A 39 -12.22 -0.53 -9.01
C LEU A 39 -12.09 0.87 -9.64
N VAL A 40 -10.89 1.46 -9.58
CA VAL A 40 -10.61 2.77 -10.18
C VAL A 40 -10.82 2.73 -11.70
N ASP A 41 -10.27 1.71 -12.37
CA ASP A 41 -10.38 1.53 -13.82
C ASP A 41 -11.82 1.29 -14.26
N ALA A 42 -12.65 0.67 -13.41
CA ALA A 42 -14.09 0.51 -13.64
C ALA A 42 -14.89 1.81 -13.48
N GLY A 43 -14.26 2.90 -13.03
CA GLY A 43 -14.90 4.22 -12.90
C GLY A 43 -15.96 4.26 -11.81
N ILE A 44 -15.78 3.54 -10.71
CA ILE A 44 -16.73 3.56 -9.59
C ILE A 44 -16.95 5.01 -9.10
N THR A 45 -18.18 5.34 -8.75
CA THR A 45 -18.55 6.67 -8.24
C THR A 45 -18.62 6.74 -6.73
N GLU A 46 -18.65 5.58 -6.06
CA GLU A 46 -18.71 5.47 -4.61
C GLU A 46 -17.73 4.41 -4.11
N ILE A 47 -16.95 4.75 -3.08
CA ILE A 47 -16.02 3.82 -2.44
C ILE A 47 -16.83 2.75 -1.69
N PRO A 48 -16.53 1.45 -1.88
CA PRO A 48 -17.20 0.38 -1.14
C PRO A 48 -17.03 0.55 0.38
N ARG A 49 -18.12 0.27 1.11
CA ARG A 49 -18.21 0.56 2.55
C ARG A 49 -17.16 -0.17 3.40
N PHE A 50 -16.61 -1.27 2.92
CA PHE A 50 -15.56 -2.00 3.65
C PHE A 50 -14.19 -1.29 3.63
N PHE A 51 -14.00 -0.24 2.83
CA PHE A 51 -12.85 0.67 2.91
C PHE A 51 -13.06 1.84 3.88
N HIS A 52 -14.30 2.06 4.36
CA HIS A 52 -14.57 3.16 5.28
C HIS A 52 -14.05 2.82 6.66
N TYR A 53 -13.27 3.73 7.23
CA TYR A 53 -12.80 3.58 8.60
C TYR A 53 -13.98 3.64 9.58
N PRO A 54 -14.07 2.75 10.58
CA PRO A 54 -15.14 2.82 11.57
C PRO A 54 -15.09 4.17 12.31
N PRO A 55 -16.24 4.82 12.53
CA PRO A 55 -16.28 6.11 13.23
C PRO A 55 -15.83 6.01 14.70
N ASP A 56 -15.92 4.82 15.32
CA ASP A 56 -15.60 4.60 16.73
C ASP A 56 -14.17 4.08 16.98
N SER A 57 -13.36 3.89 15.94
CA SER A 57 -11.95 3.57 16.14
C SER A 57 -11.22 4.82 16.60
N SER A 58 -10.78 4.79 17.85
CA SER A 58 -10.04 5.82 18.59
C SER A 58 -8.63 6.12 18.04
N GLU A 59 -8.43 6.08 16.73
CA GLU A 59 -7.24 6.65 16.11
C GLU A 59 -7.39 8.17 16.08
N PRO A 60 -6.32 8.93 16.34
CA PRO A 60 -6.40 10.37 16.33
C PRO A 60 -6.82 10.80 14.92
N ILE A 61 -8.04 11.32 14.81
CA ILE A 61 -8.40 12.29 13.76
C ILE A 61 -7.19 13.22 13.69
N PHE A 62 -6.52 13.32 12.54
CA PHE A 62 -5.45 14.28 12.31
C PHE A 62 -5.94 15.61 12.87
N SER A 63 -5.53 15.94 14.10
CA SER A 63 -5.79 17.24 14.66
C SER A 63 -4.95 18.10 13.76
N SER A 64 -5.62 18.89 12.92
CA SER A 64 -4.95 19.86 12.08
C SER A 64 -4.01 20.62 12.99
N VAL A 65 -2.71 20.35 12.87
CA VAL A 65 -1.68 20.99 13.69
C VAL A 65 -1.76 22.45 13.30
N SER A 66 -2.48 23.21 14.12
CA SER A 66 -2.70 24.62 13.92
C SER A 66 -1.43 25.33 14.35
N GLY A 67 -0.68 25.84 13.38
CA GLY A 67 0.33 26.89 13.56
C GLY A 67 1.70 26.47 14.12
N ASP A 68 2.73 26.84 13.36
CA ASP A 68 4.08 27.23 13.83
C ASP A 68 5.02 26.23 14.51
N THR A 69 4.74 24.94 14.54
CA THR A 69 5.78 23.93 14.81
C THR A 69 6.48 23.53 13.51
N GLN A 70 7.66 24.09 13.23
CA GLN A 70 8.59 23.59 12.22
C GLN A 70 9.18 22.24 12.66
N LEU A 71 8.35 21.20 12.72
CA LEU A 71 8.83 19.83 12.83
C LEU A 71 9.37 19.43 11.45
N SER A 72 10.69 19.34 11.34
CA SER A 72 11.36 18.81 10.15
C SER A 72 11.88 17.41 10.45
N ILE A 73 11.52 16.45 9.60
CA ILE A 73 12.05 15.08 9.68
C ILE A 73 13.57 15.16 9.47
N PRO A 74 14.40 14.55 10.34
CA PRO A 74 15.85 14.57 10.19
C PRO A 74 16.28 14.07 8.82
N VAL A 75 17.28 14.74 8.22
CA VAL A 75 17.91 14.32 6.96
C VAL A 75 19.36 13.97 7.25
N ILE A 76 19.75 12.73 6.92
CA ILE A 76 21.10 12.20 7.14
C ILE A 76 21.82 12.13 5.80
N ASP A 77 22.93 12.86 5.70
CA ASP A 77 23.81 12.83 4.53
C ASP A 77 24.87 11.73 4.70
N LEU A 78 24.85 10.73 3.81
CA LEU A 78 25.82 9.62 3.80
C LEU A 78 27.05 9.88 2.94
N LYS A 79 27.21 11.08 2.39
CA LYS A 79 28.36 11.41 1.56
C LYS A 79 29.67 11.13 2.30
N GLY A 80 30.54 10.35 1.68
CA GLY A 80 31.86 10.02 2.21
C GLY A 80 31.87 9.03 3.38
N VAL A 81 30.74 8.41 3.73
CA VAL A 81 30.67 7.41 4.82
C VAL A 81 31.58 6.20 4.58
N LEU A 82 31.93 5.92 3.32
CA LEU A 82 32.78 4.81 2.89
C LEU A 82 34.23 5.24 2.56
N ASP A 83 34.59 6.51 2.73
CA ASP A 83 35.90 7.05 2.30
C ASP A 83 37.05 6.67 3.25
N GLY A 84 36.77 5.95 4.34
CA GLY A 84 37.76 5.49 5.32
C GLY A 84 38.06 6.48 6.45
N ASP A 85 37.45 7.67 6.44
CA ASP A 85 37.50 8.62 7.55
C ASP A 85 36.64 8.10 8.72
N ARG A 86 37.32 7.72 9.81
CA ARG A 86 36.66 7.14 10.99
C ARG A 86 35.86 8.17 11.77
N ASP A 87 36.32 9.41 11.84
CA ASP A 87 35.68 10.46 12.65
C ASP A 87 34.40 10.90 11.94
N HIS A 88 34.48 11.17 10.63
CA HIS A 88 33.30 11.49 9.82
C HIS A 88 32.25 10.36 9.83
N ARG A 89 32.68 9.10 9.70
CA ARG A 89 31.77 7.95 9.82
C ARG A 89 31.11 7.89 11.20
N GLN A 90 31.85 8.18 12.26
CA GLN A 90 31.30 8.19 13.62
C GLN A 90 30.24 9.29 13.81
N GLU A 91 30.45 10.47 13.22
CA GLU A 91 29.46 11.56 13.23
C GLU A 91 28.15 11.15 12.54
N ILE A 92 28.23 10.48 11.38
CA ILE A 92 27.05 9.96 10.68
C ILE A 92 26.32 8.91 11.53
N VAL A 93 27.04 7.98 12.15
CA VAL A 93 26.47 6.95 13.03
C VAL A 93 25.72 7.59 14.21
N GLU A 94 26.28 8.65 14.79
CA GLU A 94 25.62 9.35 15.91
C GLU A 94 24.34 10.06 15.47
N LYS A 95 24.34 10.70 14.28
CA LYS A 95 23.11 11.28 13.70
C LYS A 95 22.03 10.22 13.47
N VAL A 96 22.41 9.02 13.00
CA VAL A 96 21.47 7.90 12.84
C VAL A 96 20.91 7.44 14.18
N ARG A 97 21.75 7.32 15.21
CA ARG A 97 21.31 6.99 16.57
C ARG A 97 20.30 8.00 17.08
N GLU A 98 20.65 9.29 17.06
CA GLU A 98 19.81 10.38 17.58
C GLU A 98 18.45 10.41 16.86
N ALA A 99 18.45 10.32 15.54
CA ALA A 99 17.22 10.31 14.76
C ALA A 99 16.35 9.06 15.06
N THR A 100 16.97 7.90 15.27
CA THR A 100 16.25 6.67 15.62
C THR A 100 15.64 6.77 17.03
N GLU A 101 16.39 7.26 18.02
CA GLU A 101 15.96 7.36 19.41
C GLU A 101 14.89 8.44 19.61
N THR A 102 14.98 9.55 18.87
CA THR A 102 14.10 10.72 19.05
C THR A 102 12.88 10.68 18.15
N TRP A 103 13.04 10.27 16.89
CA TRP A 103 12.00 10.34 15.86
C TRP A 103 11.47 8.97 15.43
N GLY A 104 12.28 7.93 15.53
CA GLY A 104 11.99 6.61 14.94
C GLY A 104 11.94 6.60 13.40
N PHE A 105 12.23 7.74 12.75
CA PHE A 105 12.21 7.90 11.31
C PHE A 105 13.12 9.05 10.84
N PHE A 106 13.74 8.91 9.68
CA PHE A 106 14.60 9.93 9.06
C PHE A 106 14.68 9.71 7.55
N GLN A 107 15.14 10.74 6.83
CA GLN A 107 15.47 10.68 5.41
C GLN A 107 16.96 10.50 5.22
N VAL A 108 17.37 9.91 4.10
CA VAL A 108 18.77 9.70 3.74
C VAL A 108 19.04 10.32 2.37
N VAL A 109 20.15 11.05 2.26
CA VAL A 109 20.66 11.59 0.99
C VAL A 109 22.09 11.13 0.75
N ASN A 110 22.56 11.23 -0.50
CA ASN A 110 23.89 10.74 -0.92
C ASN A 110 24.15 9.28 -0.51
N HIS A 111 23.13 8.43 -0.57
CA HIS A 111 23.15 7.02 -0.18
C HIS A 111 23.94 6.10 -1.13
N GLY A 112 24.49 6.62 -2.23
CA GLY A 112 25.29 5.85 -3.19
C GLY A 112 24.47 5.06 -4.23
N ILE A 113 23.18 4.83 -4.01
CA ILE A 113 22.26 4.29 -5.04
C ILE A 113 22.07 5.33 -6.16
N PRO A 114 22.34 5.01 -7.44
CA PRO A 114 22.13 5.92 -8.57
C PRO A 114 20.65 6.27 -8.78
N ASP A 115 20.36 7.53 -9.12
CA ASP A 115 18.99 8.01 -9.38
C ASP A 115 18.29 7.22 -10.49
N SER A 116 19.02 6.80 -11.52
CA SER A 116 18.48 5.99 -12.63
C SER A 116 17.88 4.67 -12.14
N VAL A 117 18.43 4.08 -11.08
CA VAL A 117 17.90 2.86 -10.46
C VAL A 117 16.59 3.15 -9.74
N LEU A 118 16.53 4.26 -8.99
CA LEU A 118 15.32 4.66 -8.28
C LEU A 118 14.17 4.95 -9.25
N GLU A 119 14.46 5.61 -10.38
CA GLU A 119 13.46 5.88 -11.42
C GLU A 119 13.01 4.58 -12.11
N GLU A 120 13.93 3.68 -12.44
CA GLU A 120 13.57 2.38 -13.03
C GLU A 120 12.70 1.54 -12.09
N ILE A 121 12.94 1.59 -10.76
CA ILE A 121 12.07 0.97 -9.75
C ILE A 121 10.66 1.55 -9.82
N LYS A 122 10.52 2.88 -9.78
CA LYS A 122 9.21 3.54 -9.86
C LYS A 122 8.48 3.16 -11.15
N ASP A 123 9.18 3.17 -12.28
CA ASP A 123 8.60 2.85 -13.59
C ASP A 123 8.28 1.37 -13.75
N GLY A 124 9.06 0.46 -13.15
CA GLY A 124 8.73 -0.97 -13.06
C GLY A 124 7.40 -1.20 -12.32
N VAL A 125 7.22 -0.57 -11.16
CA VAL A 125 5.97 -0.66 -10.39
C VAL A 125 4.78 -0.11 -11.19
N ARG A 126 4.94 1.06 -11.81
CA ARG A 126 3.89 1.65 -12.67
C ARG A 126 3.52 0.72 -13.82
N ARG A 127 4.52 0.23 -14.57
CA ARG A 127 4.31 -0.68 -15.69
C ARG A 127 3.56 -1.94 -15.27
N PHE A 128 3.83 -2.50 -14.10
CA PHE A 128 3.08 -3.64 -13.57
C PHE A 128 1.61 -3.31 -13.37
N TYR A 129 1.29 -2.20 -12.69
CA TYR A 129 -0.09 -1.85 -12.38
C TYR A 129 -0.90 -1.38 -13.60
N GLU A 130 -0.26 -0.85 -14.63
CA GLU A 130 -0.87 -0.49 -15.91
C GLU A 130 -1.05 -1.69 -16.88
N GLN A 131 -0.59 -2.90 -16.51
CA GLN A 131 -0.91 -4.09 -17.32
C GLN A 131 -2.39 -4.46 -17.20
N ASP A 132 -2.88 -5.18 -18.21
CA ASP A 132 -4.20 -5.81 -18.19
C ASP A 132 -4.41 -6.63 -16.91
N VAL A 133 -5.63 -6.56 -16.38
CA VAL A 133 -6.00 -7.26 -15.14
C VAL A 133 -5.72 -8.76 -15.21
N GLU A 134 -5.91 -9.39 -16.36
CA GLU A 134 -5.66 -10.82 -16.56
C GLU A 134 -4.18 -11.20 -16.39
N ILE A 135 -3.26 -10.31 -16.74
CA ILE A 135 -1.82 -10.52 -16.51
C ILE A 135 -1.52 -10.45 -15.01
N LYS A 136 -2.06 -9.44 -14.33
CA LYS A 136 -1.85 -9.24 -12.88
C LYS A 136 -2.46 -10.36 -12.05
N LYS A 137 -3.61 -10.91 -12.47
CA LYS A 137 -4.30 -12.04 -11.84
C LYS A 137 -3.44 -13.29 -11.70
N ALA A 138 -2.47 -13.50 -12.59
CA ALA A 138 -1.54 -14.63 -12.50
C ALA A 138 -0.67 -14.58 -11.23
N PHE A 139 -0.44 -13.38 -10.69
CA PHE A 139 0.32 -13.15 -9.46
C PHE A 139 -0.60 -12.91 -8.25
N TYR A 140 -1.92 -12.86 -8.46
CA TYR A 140 -2.86 -12.57 -7.38
C TYR A 140 -3.00 -13.76 -6.43
N THR A 141 -2.57 -13.59 -5.19
CA THR A 141 -2.60 -14.65 -4.18
C THR A 141 -2.62 -14.11 -2.75
N ARG A 142 -3.16 -14.90 -1.84
CA ARG A 142 -3.03 -14.69 -0.38
C ARG A 142 -2.04 -15.66 0.27
N ASP A 143 -1.50 -16.60 -0.50
CA ASP A 143 -0.45 -17.53 -0.06
C ASP A 143 0.90 -16.82 -0.06
N THR A 144 1.40 -16.51 1.13
CA THR A 144 2.67 -15.80 1.33
C THR A 144 3.90 -16.65 1.10
N SER A 145 3.75 -17.96 0.81
CA SER A 145 4.87 -18.83 0.43
C SER A 145 5.24 -18.71 -1.05
N LYS A 146 4.41 -18.02 -1.85
CA LYS A 146 4.68 -17.80 -3.27
C LYS A 146 5.89 -16.87 -3.48
N PRO A 147 6.68 -17.09 -4.54
CA PRO A 147 7.86 -16.27 -4.85
C PRO A 147 7.52 -14.81 -5.11
N MET A 148 6.29 -14.55 -5.58
CA MET A 148 5.72 -13.21 -5.65
C MET A 148 4.26 -13.27 -5.25
N VAL A 149 3.85 -12.25 -4.50
CA VAL A 149 2.47 -12.08 -4.06
C VAL A 149 2.00 -10.72 -4.54
N HIS A 150 0.94 -10.69 -5.33
CA HIS A 150 0.14 -9.50 -5.58
C HIS A 150 -1.21 -9.67 -4.90
N ASN A 151 -1.67 -8.67 -4.13
CA ASN A 151 -3.03 -8.63 -3.61
C ASN A 151 -3.40 -7.23 -3.13
N SER A 152 -4.66 -7.08 -2.74
CA SER A 152 -5.16 -5.91 -2.03
C SER A 152 -5.42 -6.30 -0.58
N ASN A 153 -4.74 -5.62 0.33
CA ASN A 153 -4.79 -5.82 1.79
C ASN A 153 -4.41 -7.24 2.24
N PHE A 154 -3.29 -7.37 2.95
CA PHE A 154 -2.84 -8.67 3.47
C PHE A 154 -3.80 -9.25 4.51
N ASP A 155 -4.48 -8.38 5.28
CA ASP A 155 -5.38 -8.67 6.38
C ASP A 155 -6.87 -8.43 6.02
N LEU A 156 -7.23 -8.45 4.73
CA LEU A 156 -8.55 -8.07 4.19
C LEU A 156 -9.75 -8.58 5.03
N TYR A 157 -9.72 -9.85 5.44
CA TYR A 157 -10.82 -10.49 6.17
C TYR A 157 -10.84 -10.21 7.67
N ASN A 158 -9.72 -9.78 8.24
CA ASN A 158 -9.54 -9.59 9.69
C ASN A 158 -9.54 -8.11 10.09
N ALA A 159 -9.08 -7.23 9.21
CA ALA A 159 -9.05 -5.80 9.47
C ALA A 159 -10.45 -5.21 9.59
N PRO A 160 -10.68 -4.20 10.45
CA PRO A 160 -11.97 -3.51 10.58
C PRO A 160 -12.35 -2.76 9.29
N SER A 161 -11.36 -2.25 8.56
CA SER A 161 -11.52 -1.64 7.25
C SER A 161 -10.36 -2.03 6.34
N ALA A 162 -10.60 -2.09 5.04
CA ALA A 162 -9.57 -2.29 4.03
C ALA A 162 -8.89 -0.96 3.68
N ASN A 163 -7.61 -1.01 3.33
CA ASN A 163 -6.87 0.13 2.78
C ASN A 163 -7.18 0.29 1.28
N TRP A 164 -7.31 1.54 0.83
CA TRP A 164 -7.42 1.88 -0.60
C TRP A 164 -6.06 1.76 -1.30
N ARG A 165 -5.55 0.52 -1.40
CA ARG A 165 -4.20 0.21 -1.89
C ARG A 165 -4.13 -1.22 -2.45
N ASP A 166 -3.35 -1.35 -3.53
CA ASP A 166 -2.82 -2.62 -4.00
C ASP A 166 -1.34 -2.76 -3.67
N THR A 167 -0.91 -3.99 -3.40
CA THR A 167 0.48 -4.30 -3.07
C THR A 167 0.94 -5.47 -3.92
N PHE A 168 2.22 -5.44 -4.30
CA PHE A 168 2.92 -6.67 -4.53
C PHE A 168 4.17 -6.70 -3.65
N PHE A 169 4.57 -7.90 -3.22
CA PHE A 169 5.81 -8.11 -2.50
C PHE A 169 6.49 -9.39 -2.98
N CYS A 170 7.79 -9.42 -2.80
CA CYS A 170 8.64 -10.52 -3.22
C CYS A 170 9.78 -10.67 -2.20
N PRO A 171 9.90 -11.82 -1.51
CA PRO A 171 11.03 -12.07 -0.63
C PRO A 171 12.31 -12.23 -1.44
N MET A 172 13.25 -11.29 -1.28
CA MET A 172 14.55 -11.31 -1.98
C MET A 172 15.66 -12.02 -1.21
N PHE A 173 15.44 -12.35 0.07
CA PHE A 173 16.41 -13.01 0.96
C PHE A 173 15.70 -14.05 1.84
N PRO A 174 16.34 -15.19 2.19
CA PRO A 174 17.68 -15.63 1.79
C PRO A 174 17.77 -16.18 0.37
N ASN A 175 16.64 -16.60 -0.20
CA ASN A 175 16.57 -17.16 -1.55
C ASN A 175 15.69 -16.23 -2.40
N PRO A 176 16.28 -15.40 -3.27
CA PRO A 176 15.49 -14.57 -4.18
C PRO A 176 14.69 -15.46 -5.14
N PRO A 177 13.54 -14.99 -5.65
CA PRO A 177 12.78 -15.74 -6.66
C PRO A 177 13.62 -15.89 -7.93
N LYS A 178 13.19 -16.74 -8.87
CA LYS A 178 13.82 -16.75 -10.18
C LYS A 178 13.25 -15.61 -11.04
N PRO A 179 13.98 -15.08 -12.03
CA PRO A 179 13.45 -14.06 -12.92
C PRO A 179 12.11 -14.44 -13.55
N GLU A 180 11.91 -15.72 -13.90
CA GLU A 180 10.65 -16.23 -14.45
C GLU A 180 9.45 -16.15 -13.49
N ASP A 181 9.68 -16.13 -12.18
CA ASP A 181 8.65 -15.99 -11.16
C ASP A 181 8.14 -14.54 -11.03
N LEU A 182 8.84 -13.58 -11.65
CA LEU A 182 8.50 -12.16 -11.65
C LEU A 182 7.84 -11.72 -12.97
N PRO A 183 6.92 -10.73 -12.92
CA PRO A 183 6.40 -10.06 -14.10
C PRO A 183 7.55 -9.54 -14.95
N ALA A 184 7.46 -9.74 -16.27
CA ALA A 184 8.53 -9.34 -17.20
C ALA A 184 8.94 -7.87 -17.02
N VAL A 185 7.96 -7.00 -16.75
CA VAL A 185 8.15 -5.55 -16.51
C VAL A 185 8.88 -5.22 -15.20
N CYS A 186 8.95 -6.16 -14.26
CA CYS A 186 9.63 -6.02 -12.97
C CYS A 186 10.99 -6.74 -12.93
N ARG A 187 11.37 -7.50 -13.97
CA ARG A 187 12.62 -8.29 -13.95
C ARG A 187 13.89 -7.44 -13.97
N CYS A 188 13.86 -6.23 -14.53
CA CYS A 188 15.00 -5.31 -14.48
C CYS A 188 15.39 -4.94 -13.04
N LEU A 189 14.40 -4.94 -12.11
CA LEU A 189 14.61 -4.64 -10.69
C LEU A 189 15.42 -5.74 -9.99
N TYR A 190 15.21 -6.99 -10.42
CA TYR A 190 15.90 -8.16 -9.90
C TYR A 190 17.41 -8.07 -10.09
N LEU A 191 17.85 -7.61 -11.27
CA LEU A 191 19.27 -7.53 -11.60
C LEU A 191 20.01 -6.55 -10.70
N TYR A 192 19.40 -5.41 -10.36
CA TYR A 192 20.06 -4.45 -9.47
C TYR A 192 20.17 -5.00 -8.04
N ILE A 193 19.06 -5.51 -7.49
CA ILE A 193 19.00 -5.94 -6.08
C ILE A 193 19.85 -7.19 -5.84
N VAL A 194 19.81 -8.18 -6.73
CA VAL A 194 20.56 -9.43 -6.52
C VAL A 194 22.04 -9.26 -6.81
N TYR A 195 22.42 -8.59 -7.90
CA TYR A 195 23.83 -8.51 -8.31
C TYR A 195 24.62 -7.35 -7.69
N ASN A 196 23.97 -6.40 -6.99
CA ASN A 196 24.67 -5.33 -6.26
C ASN A 196 24.57 -5.46 -4.73
N LEU A 197 23.79 -6.42 -4.21
CA LEU A 197 23.75 -6.73 -2.77
C LEU A 197 24.54 -7.99 -2.38
N ASP A 198 25.06 -8.75 -3.35
CA ASP A 198 26.12 -9.73 -3.05
C ASP A 198 27.38 -8.95 -2.63
N PRO A 199 27.82 -9.04 -1.37
CA PRO A 199 29.09 -8.49 -0.97
C PRO A 199 30.19 -9.34 -1.60
N VAL A 200 31.22 -8.67 -2.13
CA VAL A 200 32.56 -9.28 -2.29
C VAL A 200 33.03 -9.80 -0.92
#